data_AF-A0A9E4XUE2-F1
#
_entry.id   AF-A0A9E4XUE2-F1
#
_cell.length_a   1.000
_cell.length_b   1.000
_cell.length_c   1.000
_cell.angle_alpha   90.00
_cell.angle_beta   90.00
_cell.angle_gamma   90.00
#
_symmetry.space_group_name_H-M   'P 1'
#
loop_
_entity.id
_entity.type
_entity.pdbx_description
1 polymer ?
#
loop_
_entity_poly.entity_id
_entity_poly.type
_entity_poly.pdbx_seq_one_letter_code
_entity_poly.pdbx_strand_id
1 'polypeptide(L)'
;MEDRFILTPYFLDGPMPGLEPLAESSWEINRIDLPDSEQQIRMSMLHESLADRVAHHLTSGFRPVSIAGDCCSAIGVAAGLQRAGIEYTLIWLDAHGDFNTRETSPSGFLGGMPLAMLVGRGEQTMPQAVGLQSVAEERVLLLDARDLDPAEEVALRESKVMRCATVSDLMEHPLPDMP
;
A
#
# COMPACT_ATOMS: atom_id res chain seq x y z
N MET A 1 -20.58 -4.72 -6.62
CA MET A 1 -19.38 -5.05 -7.41
C MET A 1 -18.87 -6.38 -6.89
N GLU A 2 -18.59 -7.35 -7.76
CA GLU A 2 -18.06 -8.66 -7.34
C GLU A 2 -16.54 -8.56 -7.07
N ASP A 3 -16.04 -9.32 -6.10
CA ASP A 3 -14.64 -9.29 -5.69
C ASP A 3 -13.75 -10.14 -6.60
N ARG A 4 -12.56 -9.62 -6.91
CA ARG A 4 -11.49 -10.33 -7.62
C ARG A 4 -10.23 -10.30 -6.79
N PHE A 5 -9.82 -11.47 -6.33
CA PHE A 5 -8.66 -11.62 -5.46
C PHE A 5 -7.38 -11.75 -6.28
N ILE A 6 -6.36 -11.00 -5.86
CA ILE A 6 -5.02 -11.00 -6.43
C ILE A 6 -4.05 -11.35 -5.30
N LEU A 7 -3.40 -12.50 -5.39
CA LEU A 7 -2.37 -12.90 -4.42
C LEU A 7 -0.97 -12.56 -4.97
N THR A 8 -0.21 -11.78 -4.22
CA THR A 8 1.23 -11.53 -4.47
C THR A 8 2.02 -12.37 -3.45
N PRO A 9 2.55 -13.56 -3.83
CA PRO A 9 3.16 -14.51 -2.90
C PRO A 9 4.62 -14.16 -2.55
N TYR A 10 4.87 -12.90 -2.20
CA TYR A 10 6.18 -12.36 -1.88
C TYR A 10 6.12 -11.61 -0.54
N PHE A 11 7.24 -11.61 0.18
CA PHE A 11 7.54 -10.67 1.25
C PHE A 11 8.68 -9.78 0.76
N LEU A 12 8.37 -8.50 0.53
CA LEU A 12 9.20 -7.58 -0.25
C LEU A 12 9.48 -8.17 -1.64
N ASP A 13 10.71 -8.55 -1.92
CA ASP A 13 11.16 -9.14 -3.19
C ASP A 13 11.46 -10.65 -3.09
N GLY A 14 11.31 -11.24 -1.90
CA GLY A 14 11.55 -12.67 -1.66
C GLY A 14 10.26 -13.49 -1.76
N PRO A 15 10.28 -14.70 -2.35
CA PRO A 15 9.11 -15.56 -2.35
C PRO A 15 8.69 -15.92 -0.92
N MET A 16 7.39 -15.98 -0.67
CA MET A 16 6.81 -16.39 0.61
C MET A 16 5.97 -17.67 0.40
N PRO A 17 6.59 -18.86 0.49
CA PRO A 17 5.95 -20.13 0.12
C PRO A 17 4.66 -20.46 0.89
N GLY A 18 4.46 -19.85 2.06
CA GLY A 18 3.25 -20.05 2.87
C GLY A 18 2.01 -19.32 2.35
N LEU A 19 2.15 -18.35 1.44
CA LEU A 19 1.01 -17.58 0.94
C LEU A 19 0.25 -18.28 -0.17
N GLU A 20 0.95 -18.80 -1.18
CA GLU A 20 0.31 -19.41 -2.35
C GLU A 20 -0.63 -20.58 -2.03
N PRO A 21 -0.33 -21.49 -1.08
CA PRO A 21 -1.26 -22.55 -0.69
C PRO A 21 -2.59 -22.05 -0.12
N LEU A 22 -2.69 -20.77 0.26
CA LEU A 22 -3.93 -20.15 0.75
C LEU A 22 -4.85 -19.71 -0.41
N ALA A 23 -4.35 -19.66 -1.65
CA ALA A 23 -5.11 -19.20 -2.79
C ALA A 23 -6.21 -20.18 -3.18
N GLU A 24 -7.41 -19.66 -3.45
CA GLU A 24 -8.46 -20.42 -4.12
C GLU A 24 -8.19 -20.49 -5.63
N SER A 25 -8.76 -21.51 -6.29
CA SER A 25 -8.59 -21.70 -7.75
C SER A 25 -9.09 -20.52 -8.60
N SER A 26 -9.94 -19.67 -8.05
CA SER A 26 -10.49 -18.47 -8.70
C SER A 26 -9.60 -17.24 -8.55
N TRP A 27 -8.58 -17.29 -7.70
CA TRP A 27 -7.71 -16.15 -7.42
C TRP A 27 -6.65 -16.00 -8.51
N GLU A 28 -6.35 -14.75 -8.83
CA GLU A 28 -5.25 -14.43 -9.72
C GLU A 28 -3.93 -14.42 -8.93
N ILE A 29 -2.89 -15.04 -9.47
CA ILE A 29 -1.57 -15.07 -8.83
C ILE A 29 -0.65 -14.06 -9.53
N ASN A 30 -0.24 -13.03 -8.79
CA ASN A 30 0.76 -12.06 -9.19
C ASN A 30 2.17 -12.62 -9.00
N ARG A 31 2.55 -13.59 -9.84
CA ARG A 31 3.91 -14.13 -9.94
C ARG A 31 4.62 -13.53 -11.15
N ILE A 32 5.81 -13.01 -10.92
CA ILE A 32 6.70 -12.53 -11.98
C ILE A 32 8.12 -13.05 -11.76
N ASP A 33 8.86 -13.18 -12.86
CA ASP A 33 10.28 -13.49 -12.82
C ASP A 33 11.05 -12.22 -12.46
N LEU A 34 11.73 -12.24 -11.32
CA LEU A 34 12.49 -11.09 -10.82
C LEU A 34 13.96 -11.20 -11.26
N PRO A 35 14.54 -10.13 -11.83
CA PRO A 35 15.94 -10.12 -12.23
C PRO A 35 16.87 -10.05 -11.02
N ASP A 36 18.14 -10.40 -11.25
CA ASP A 36 19.21 -10.10 -10.29
C ASP A 36 19.53 -8.59 -10.34
N SER A 37 18.91 -7.82 -9.44
CA SER A 37 19.01 -6.37 -9.37
C SER A 37 18.93 -5.87 -7.92
N GLU A 38 18.82 -4.56 -7.71
CA GLU A 38 18.53 -4.02 -6.37
C GLU A 38 17.10 -4.39 -5.93
N GLN A 39 16.88 -4.49 -4.61
CA GLN A 39 15.60 -4.88 -4.01
C GLN A 39 14.47 -3.95 -4.45
N GLN A 40 14.67 -2.63 -4.42
CA GLN A 40 13.62 -1.67 -4.83
C GLN A 40 13.25 -1.81 -6.30
N ILE A 41 14.18 -2.21 -7.19
CA ILE A 41 13.87 -2.47 -8.60
C ILE A 41 12.96 -3.70 -8.72
N ARG A 42 13.30 -4.80 -8.02
CA ARG A 42 12.47 -6.01 -7.99
C ARG A 42 11.07 -5.73 -7.42
N MET A 43 10.99 -5.00 -6.31
CA MET A 43 9.72 -4.61 -5.71
C MET A 43 8.90 -3.71 -6.64
N SER A 44 9.55 -2.79 -7.36
CA SER A 44 8.87 -1.96 -8.36
C SER A 44 8.22 -2.79 -9.46
N MET A 45 8.88 -3.87 -9.92
CA MET A 45 8.28 -4.78 -10.90
C MET A 45 7.07 -5.53 -10.34
N LEU A 46 7.11 -5.95 -9.06
CA LEU A 46 5.97 -6.56 -8.39
C LEU A 46 4.79 -5.60 -8.29
N HIS A 47 5.07 -4.35 -7.90
CA HIS A 47 4.07 -3.29 -7.78
C HIS A 47 3.49 -2.89 -9.14
N GLU A 48 4.30 -2.87 -10.20
CA GLU A 48 3.86 -2.61 -11.58
C GLU A 48 2.85 -3.67 -12.05
N SER A 49 3.21 -4.95 -11.89
CA SER A 49 2.33 -6.08 -12.24
C SER A 49 1.06 -6.08 -11.39
N LEU A 50 1.14 -5.71 -10.11
CA LEU A 50 -0.03 -5.56 -9.24
C LEU A 50 -0.93 -4.41 -9.70
N ALA A 51 -0.34 -3.26 -10.06
CA ALA A 51 -1.06 -2.08 -10.53
C ALA A 51 -1.86 -2.37 -11.80
N ASP A 52 -1.26 -3.08 -12.76
CA ASP A 52 -1.93 -3.50 -13.99
C ASP A 52 -3.15 -4.39 -13.72
N ARG A 53 -3.01 -5.36 -12.81
CA ARG A 53 -4.10 -6.27 -12.44
C ARG A 53 -5.23 -5.54 -11.71
N VAL A 54 -4.88 -4.67 -10.76
CA VAL A 54 -5.85 -3.82 -10.04
C VAL A 54 -6.62 -2.93 -11.03
N ALA A 55 -5.93 -2.26 -11.94
CA ALA A 55 -6.55 -1.41 -12.96
C ALA A 55 -7.45 -2.22 -13.91
N HIS A 56 -7.01 -3.40 -14.33
CA HIS A 56 -7.79 -4.30 -15.16
C HIS A 56 -9.11 -4.73 -14.50
N HIS A 57 -9.08 -5.13 -13.23
CA HIS A 57 -10.29 -5.53 -12.51
C HIS A 57 -11.27 -4.36 -12.33
N LEU A 58 -10.76 -3.19 -11.94
CA LEU A 58 -11.59 -1.98 -11.78
C LEU A 58 -12.28 -1.58 -13.09
N THR A 59 -11.52 -1.49 -14.18
CA THR A 59 -12.06 -1.14 -15.51
C THR A 59 -13.01 -2.21 -16.07
N SER A 60 -12.92 -3.45 -15.58
CA SER A 60 -13.84 -4.54 -15.91
C SER A 60 -15.07 -4.61 -14.99
N GLY A 61 -15.24 -3.67 -14.07
CA GLY A 61 -16.39 -3.60 -13.18
C GLY A 61 -16.32 -4.54 -11.97
N PHE A 62 -15.11 -4.98 -11.60
CA PHE A 62 -14.84 -5.80 -10.41
C PHE A 62 -14.13 -5.01 -9.32
N ARG A 63 -14.27 -5.46 -8.07
CA ARG A 63 -13.59 -4.90 -6.91
C ARG A 63 -12.31 -5.70 -6.66
N PRO A 64 -11.11 -5.14 -6.87
CA PRO A 64 -9.88 -5.86 -6.59
C PRO A 64 -9.68 -6.02 -5.07
N VAL A 65 -9.23 -7.20 -4.67
CA VAL A 65 -8.79 -7.50 -3.29
C VAL A 65 -7.37 -8.02 -3.37
N SER A 66 -6.41 -7.22 -2.93
CA SER A 66 -5.00 -7.60 -2.91
C SER A 66 -4.64 -8.31 -1.62
N ILE A 67 -3.97 -9.45 -1.72
CA ILE A 67 -3.39 -10.19 -0.60
C ILE A 67 -1.88 -10.27 -0.86
N ALA A 68 -1.07 -9.81 0.10
CA ALA A 68 0.38 -9.72 -0.04
C ALA A 68 1.07 -9.98 1.30
N GLY A 69 2.38 -10.21 1.27
CA GLY A 69 3.18 -10.46 2.47
C GLY A 69 3.59 -9.21 3.25
N ASP A 70 3.46 -8.01 2.67
CA ASP A 70 3.95 -6.76 3.26
C ASP A 70 3.11 -5.53 2.85
N CYS A 71 3.28 -4.44 3.59
CA CYS A 71 2.57 -3.18 3.38
C CYS A 71 3.03 -2.41 2.14
N CYS A 72 4.24 -2.66 1.60
CA CYS A 72 4.74 -1.95 0.41
C CYS A 72 3.90 -2.25 -0.84
N SER A 73 3.24 -3.41 -0.88
CA SER A 73 2.29 -3.76 -1.94
C SER A 73 1.14 -2.75 -2.10
N ALA A 74 0.84 -1.93 -1.08
CA ALA A 74 -0.10 -0.83 -1.17
C ALA A 74 0.27 0.19 -2.27
N ILE A 75 1.56 0.35 -2.59
CA ILE A 75 2.04 1.19 -3.70
C ILE A 75 1.48 0.72 -5.04
N GLY A 76 1.52 -0.60 -5.30
CA GLY A 76 0.94 -1.19 -6.51
C GLY A 76 -0.58 -1.03 -6.57
N VAL A 77 -1.27 -1.21 -5.44
CA VAL A 77 -2.72 -1.00 -5.36
C VAL A 77 -3.10 0.45 -5.64
N ALA A 78 -2.42 1.40 -5.01
CA ALA A 78 -2.63 2.84 -5.21
C ALA A 78 -2.41 3.25 -6.67
N ALA A 79 -1.33 2.75 -7.29
CA ALA A 79 -1.04 3.02 -8.70
C ALA A 79 -2.12 2.44 -9.62
N GLY A 80 -2.61 1.23 -9.32
CA GLY A 80 -3.71 0.60 -10.07
C GLY A 80 -5.03 1.37 -9.99
N LEU A 81 -5.37 1.92 -8.80
CA LEU A 81 -6.52 2.80 -8.62
C LEU A 81 -6.40 4.05 -9.51
N GLN A 82 -5.24 4.71 -9.50
CA GLN A 82 -5.00 5.89 -10.33
C GLN A 82 -5.04 5.58 -11.84
N ARG A 83 -4.49 4.45 -12.27
CA ARG A 83 -4.56 3.98 -13.67
C ARG A 83 -5.99 3.75 -14.14
N ALA A 84 -6.86 3.31 -13.24
CA ALA A 84 -8.29 3.15 -13.51
C ALA A 84 -9.08 4.47 -13.43
N GLY A 85 -8.42 5.61 -13.15
CA GLY A 85 -9.06 6.92 -13.01
C GLY A 85 -9.88 7.06 -11.72
N ILE A 86 -9.58 6.26 -10.70
CA ILE A 86 -10.25 6.32 -9.40
C ILE A 86 -9.56 7.37 -8.53
N GLU A 87 -10.31 8.38 -8.15
CA GLU A 87 -9.97 9.20 -6.99
C GLU A 87 -10.39 8.43 -5.74
N TYR A 88 -9.57 8.43 -4.67
CA TYR A 88 -9.89 7.65 -3.47
C TYR A 88 -9.50 8.34 -2.16
N THR A 89 -10.15 7.94 -1.06
CA THR A 89 -9.65 8.18 0.31
C THR A 89 -8.94 6.93 0.82
N LEU A 90 -7.73 7.07 1.35
CA LEU A 90 -6.95 5.96 1.90
C LEU A 90 -7.25 5.80 3.38
N ILE A 91 -7.72 4.62 3.78
CA ILE A 91 -7.85 4.23 5.18
C ILE A 91 -6.77 3.20 5.46
N TRP A 92 -5.80 3.55 6.30
CA TRP A 92 -4.67 2.73 6.71
C TRP A 92 -4.93 2.16 8.10
N LEU A 93 -5.25 0.87 8.19
CA LEU A 93 -5.50 0.19 9.47
C LEU A 93 -4.27 -0.64 9.83
N ASP A 94 -3.44 -0.13 10.74
CA ASP A 94 -2.20 -0.80 11.12
C ASP A 94 -1.82 -0.49 12.57
N ALA A 95 -1.11 -1.41 13.22
CA ALA A 95 -0.51 -1.15 14.53
C ALA A 95 0.60 -0.08 14.44
N HIS A 96 1.26 0.03 13.30
CA HIS A 96 2.35 0.97 13.03
C HIS A 96 1.88 2.13 12.15
N GLY A 97 2.68 3.18 12.03
CA GLY A 97 2.37 4.31 11.17
C GLY A 97 2.77 4.10 9.72
N ASP A 98 3.75 3.22 9.46
CA ASP A 98 4.42 3.05 8.17
C ASP A 98 4.86 4.39 7.54
N PHE A 99 5.18 5.36 8.41
CA PHE A 99 5.38 6.76 8.07
C PHE A 99 6.84 7.22 8.26
N ASN A 100 7.77 6.27 8.41
CA ASN A 100 9.19 6.58 8.43
C ASN A 100 9.72 6.93 7.02
N THR A 101 10.79 7.71 6.98
CA THR A 101 11.69 7.83 5.83
C THR A 101 13.00 7.07 6.11
N ARG A 102 13.93 7.04 5.15
CA ARG A 102 15.26 6.44 5.38
C ARG A 102 16.03 7.13 6.51
N GLU A 103 15.78 8.43 6.69
CA GLU A 103 16.45 9.26 7.70
C GLU A 103 15.85 9.09 9.09
N THR A 104 14.55 8.78 9.19
CA THR A 104 13.86 8.64 10.49
C THR A 104 13.80 7.20 10.98
N SER A 105 13.87 6.22 10.08
CA SER A 105 13.76 4.80 10.44
C SER A 105 14.96 4.34 11.29
N PRO A 106 14.73 3.71 12.47
CA PRO A 106 15.80 3.17 13.29
C PRO A 106 16.40 1.88 12.72
N SER A 107 15.65 1.15 11.88
CA SER A 107 16.04 -0.14 11.32
C SER A 107 16.45 -0.08 9.85
N GLY A 108 15.99 0.95 9.12
CA GLY A 108 16.09 1.01 7.66
C GLY A 108 15.17 0.01 6.94
N PHE A 109 14.24 -0.64 7.65
CA PHE A 109 13.32 -1.62 7.08
C PHE A 109 12.26 -0.92 6.22
N LEU A 110 12.19 -1.30 4.93
CA LEU A 110 11.28 -0.68 3.96
C LEU A 110 9.80 -0.81 4.33
N GLY A 111 9.42 -1.89 5.02
CA GLY A 111 8.04 -2.13 5.41
C GLY A 111 7.46 -1.07 6.35
N GLY A 112 8.29 -0.30 7.07
CA GLY A 112 7.84 0.80 7.93
C GLY A 112 7.78 2.17 7.23
N MET A 113 7.89 2.22 5.91
CA MET A 113 7.91 3.44 5.10
C MET A 113 6.76 3.61 4.07
N PRO A 114 5.90 2.62 3.74
CA PRO A 114 5.05 2.73 2.57
C PRO A 114 3.96 3.80 2.69
N LEU A 115 3.43 4.10 3.87
CA LEU A 115 2.46 5.19 4.00
C LEU A 115 3.12 6.55 3.73
N ALA A 116 4.34 6.78 4.23
CA ALA A 116 5.13 7.96 3.88
C ALA A 116 5.39 8.05 2.37
N MET A 117 5.75 6.93 1.74
CA MET A 117 5.98 6.87 0.30
C MET A 117 4.73 7.24 -0.51
N LEU A 118 3.56 6.73 -0.11
CA LEU A 118 2.27 6.99 -0.78
C LEU A 118 1.89 8.47 -0.76
N VAL A 119 2.24 9.20 0.30
CA VAL A 119 1.98 10.66 0.40
C VAL A 119 3.14 11.51 -0.13
N GLY A 120 4.10 10.90 -0.84
CA GLY A 120 5.20 11.61 -1.49
C GLY A 120 6.36 12.00 -0.56
N ARG A 121 6.50 11.35 0.59
CA ARG A 121 7.59 11.58 1.55
C ARG A 121 8.69 10.53 1.40
N GLY A 122 9.92 10.94 1.70
CA GLY A 122 11.06 10.04 1.79
C GLY A 122 11.51 9.45 0.46
N GLU A 123 11.80 8.16 0.48
CA GLU A 123 12.24 7.36 -0.68
C GLU A 123 11.11 7.30 -1.72
N GLN A 124 11.41 7.43 -3.02
CA GLN A 124 10.38 7.52 -4.08
C GLN A 124 10.66 6.63 -5.30
N THR A 125 11.66 5.75 -5.26
CA THR A 125 11.99 4.84 -6.38
C THR A 125 10.79 3.96 -6.73
N MET A 126 10.15 3.33 -5.73
CA MET A 126 9.01 2.43 -5.98
C MET A 126 7.75 3.17 -6.46
N PRO A 127 7.29 4.27 -5.80
CA PRO A 127 6.20 5.10 -6.33
C PRO A 127 6.43 5.60 -7.76
N GLN A 128 7.62 6.15 -8.05
CA GLN A 128 7.94 6.72 -9.36
C GLN A 128 7.99 5.64 -10.45
N ALA A 129 8.53 4.46 -10.14
CA ALA A 129 8.63 3.36 -11.09
C ALA A 129 7.25 2.90 -11.60
N VAL A 130 6.21 2.98 -10.77
CA VAL A 130 4.83 2.62 -11.14
C VAL A 130 3.97 3.81 -11.58
N GLY A 131 4.57 5.00 -11.70
CA GLY A 131 3.88 6.23 -12.10
C GLY A 131 2.89 6.77 -11.07
N LEU A 132 3.01 6.37 -9.79
CA LEU A 132 2.11 6.81 -8.73
C LEU A 132 2.24 8.32 -8.50
N GLN A 133 1.12 9.03 -8.57
CA GLN A 133 1.01 10.39 -8.02
C GLN A 133 0.76 10.31 -6.52
N SER A 134 1.42 11.17 -5.74
CA SER A 134 1.27 11.17 -4.29
C SER A 134 -0.19 11.40 -3.88
N VAL A 135 -0.66 10.61 -2.91
CA VAL A 135 -1.95 10.82 -2.26
C VAL A 135 -1.85 12.06 -1.37
N ALA A 136 -2.81 12.97 -1.49
CA ALA A 136 -2.88 14.12 -0.60
C ALA A 136 -3.04 13.64 0.85
N GLU A 137 -2.22 14.14 1.77
CA GLU A 137 -2.24 13.74 3.18
C GLU A 137 -3.64 13.92 3.82
N GLU A 138 -4.40 14.93 3.40
CA GLU A 138 -5.79 15.18 3.84
C GLU A 138 -6.78 14.08 3.41
N ARG A 139 -6.41 13.22 2.46
CA ARG A 139 -7.20 12.06 2.01
C ARG A 139 -6.74 10.76 2.65
N VAL A 140 -5.96 10.83 3.72
CA VAL A 140 -5.45 9.67 4.46
C VAL A 140 -5.98 9.67 5.89
N LEU A 141 -6.59 8.55 6.28
CA LEU A 141 -6.96 8.25 7.66
C LEU A 141 -6.09 7.09 8.15
N LEU A 142 -5.25 7.35 9.15
CA LEU A 142 -4.45 6.36 9.85
C LEU A 142 -5.19 5.92 11.12
N LEU A 143 -5.48 4.62 11.21
CA LEU A 143 -6.20 4.01 12.33
C LEU A 143 -5.25 3.22 13.22
N ASP A 144 -5.51 3.28 14.53
CA ASP A 144 -4.79 2.56 15.58
C ASP A 144 -3.38 3.14 15.81
N ALA A 145 -2.40 2.84 14.97
CA ALA A 145 -1.04 3.41 15.02
C ALA A 145 -0.46 3.50 16.45
N ARG A 146 -0.67 2.44 17.23
CA ARG A 146 -0.31 2.35 18.66
C ARG A 146 1.18 2.09 18.91
N ASP A 147 1.93 1.70 17.88
CA ASP A 147 3.36 1.41 17.97
C ASP A 147 4.13 2.25 16.94
N LEU A 148 4.60 3.41 17.38
CA LEU A 148 5.26 4.42 16.54
C LEU A 148 6.68 4.67 17.03
N ASP A 149 7.60 4.78 16.07
CA ASP A 149 8.93 5.29 16.38
C ASP A 149 8.84 6.78 16.81
N PRO A 150 9.72 7.28 17.70
CA PRO A 150 9.66 8.67 18.15
C PRO A 150 9.74 9.70 17.01
N ALA A 151 10.52 9.43 15.96
CA ALA A 151 10.63 10.32 14.81
C ALA A 151 9.40 10.23 13.88
N GLU A 152 8.76 9.06 13.82
CA GLU A 152 7.55 8.81 13.07
C GLU A 152 6.34 9.54 13.70
N GLU A 153 6.21 9.52 15.03
CA GLU A 153 5.19 10.29 15.76
C GLU A 153 5.33 11.80 15.51
N VAL A 154 6.57 12.32 15.49
CA VAL A 154 6.81 13.74 15.13
C VAL A 154 6.38 14.01 13.69
N ALA A 155 6.76 13.15 12.74
CA ALA A 155 6.40 13.31 11.34
C ALA A 155 4.88 13.26 11.10
N LEU A 156 4.16 12.36 11.79
CA LEU A 156 2.70 12.27 11.72
C LEU A 156 2.01 13.48 12.35
N ARG A 157 2.54 14.02 13.45
CA ARG A 157 1.99 15.23 14.08
C ARG A 157 2.15 16.47 13.21
N GLU A 158 3.18 16.50 12.36
CA GLU A 158 3.48 17.60 11.44
C GLU A 158 2.83 17.43 10.05
N SER A 159 2.24 16.26 9.77
CA SER A 159 1.52 15.99 8.53
C SER A 159 0.05 16.37 8.63
N LYS A 160 -0.66 16.26 7.52
CA LYS A 160 -2.12 16.42 7.47
C LYS A 160 -2.88 15.09 7.47
N VAL A 161 -2.18 13.99 7.72
CA VAL A 161 -2.80 12.65 7.85
C VAL A 161 -3.71 12.67 9.07
N MET A 162 -4.98 12.33 8.86
CA MET A 162 -5.95 12.27 9.95
C MET A 162 -5.71 10.99 10.76
N ARG A 163 -5.75 11.10 12.09
CA ARG A 163 -5.53 9.97 13.00
C ARG A 163 -6.82 9.62 13.74
N CYS A 164 -7.17 8.35 13.71
CA CYS A 164 -8.29 7.77 14.45
C CYS A 164 -7.72 6.74 15.43
N ALA A 165 -8.01 6.87 16.72
CA ALA A 165 -7.47 5.93 17.72
C ALA A 165 -8.20 4.59 17.67
N THR A 166 -9.48 4.59 17.29
CA THR A 166 -10.31 3.39 17.24
C THR A 166 -11.13 3.30 15.95
N VAL A 167 -11.60 2.09 15.63
CA VAL A 167 -12.57 1.86 14.55
C VAL A 167 -13.87 2.62 14.81
N SER A 168 -14.26 2.79 16.08
CA SER A 168 -15.45 3.58 16.43
C SER A 168 -15.29 5.04 15.99
N ASP A 169 -14.10 5.62 16.16
CA ASP A 169 -13.81 6.99 15.74
C ASP A 169 -13.95 7.15 14.21
N LEU A 170 -13.58 6.11 13.45
CA LEU A 170 -13.76 6.09 11.99
C LEU A 170 -15.24 6.07 11.60
N MET A 171 -16.09 5.34 12.33
CA MET A 171 -17.53 5.27 12.03
C MET A 171 -18.24 6.61 12.25
N GLU A 172 -17.68 7.50 13.06
CA GLU A 172 -18.17 8.86 13.28
C GLU A 172 -17.54 9.87 12.30
N HIS A 173 -16.49 9.48 11.58
CA HIS A 173 -15.83 10.32 10.60
C HIS A 173 -16.66 10.41 9.31
N PRO A 174 -16.94 11.62 8.77
CA PRO A 174 -17.57 11.74 7.47
C PRO A 174 -16.64 11.14 6.40
N LEU A 175 -17.07 10.05 5.79
CA LEU A 175 -16.43 9.44 4.62
C LEU A 175 -17.16 9.91 3.35
N PRO A 176 -16.46 10.02 2.21
CA PRO A 176 -17.13 10.32 0.94
C PRO A 176 -18.13 9.21 0.56
N ASP A 177 -19.22 9.58 -0.12
CA ASP A 177 -20.27 8.63 -0.56
C ASP A 177 -19.80 7.68 -1.69
N MET A 178 -18.66 7.97 -2.30
CA MET A 178 -18.01 7.21 -3.37
C MET A 178 -16.54 6.94 -2.99
N PRO A 179 -15.87 5.96 -3.62
CA PRO A 179 -14.46 5.62 -3.35
C PRO A 179 -13.55 6.85 -3.17
#